data_AF-W4LM06-F1
#
_entry.id   AF-W4LM06-F1
#
_cell.length_a   1.000
_cell.length_b   1.000
_cell.length_c   1.000
_cell.angle_alpha   90.00
_cell.angle_beta   90.00
_cell.angle_gamma   90.00
#
_symmetry.space_group_name_H-M   'P 1'
#
loop_
_entity.id
_entity.type
_entity.pdbx_description
1 polymer ?
#
loop_
_entity_poly.entity_id
_entity_poly.type
_entity_poly.pdbx_seq_one_letter_code
_entity_poly.pdbx_strand_id
1 'polypeptide(L)'
;MERVEIYFAANDVPEDKKVPVFLNFIGGNSYAILRSLLAPDTPISKPLHVLVDKLRDHFEPKPSIIAERFKFHRRNQTSGESIAAYIAELRRLSVRCGFPRDYLDDTLRDRFVCGLRSESIQRQLLAEKDLTMTSALEKALNLEAAHRDAQVMKGQTTLPVGHIENRSTASASQTSNTSRGRAQSSRGRGRGRSVRGGATCY
;
A
#
# COMPACT_ATOMS: atom_id res chain seq x y z
N MET A 1 -13.00 28.15 8.52
CA MET A 1 -14.20 29.02 8.45
C MET A 1 -14.86 29.17 9.82
N GLU A 2 -14.92 28.13 10.64
CA GLU A 2 -15.43 28.17 12.03
C GLU A 2 -15.04 29.41 12.87
N ARG A 3 -13.77 29.85 12.82
CA ARG A 3 -13.31 31.02 13.59
C ARG A 3 -14.02 32.33 13.25
N VAL A 4 -14.43 32.55 12.00
CA VAL A 4 -15.12 33.81 11.64
C VAL A 4 -16.59 33.79 12.05
N GLU A 5 -17.22 32.62 12.06
CA GLU A 5 -18.58 32.43 12.56
C GLU A 5 -18.64 32.68 14.07
N ILE A 6 -17.64 32.17 14.83
CA ILE A 6 -17.47 32.47 16.25
C ILE A 6 -17.33 33.98 16.47
N TYR A 7 -16.54 34.68 15.64
CA TYR A 7 -16.37 36.14 15.76
C TYR A 7 -17.69 36.89 15.54
N PHE A 8 -18.47 36.51 14.51
CA PHE A 8 -19.77 37.15 14.27
C PHE A 8 -20.73 36.97 15.43
N ALA A 9 -20.80 35.75 15.98
CA ALA A 9 -21.65 35.45 17.12
C ALA A 9 -21.21 36.19 18.39
N ALA A 10 -19.91 36.20 18.70
CA ALA A 10 -19.37 36.81 19.91
C ALA A 10 -19.46 38.34 19.94
N ASN A 11 -19.57 38.99 18.78
CA ASN A 11 -19.61 40.45 18.65
C ASN A 11 -20.96 40.97 18.12
N ASP A 12 -22.00 40.12 18.11
CA ASP A 12 -23.35 40.45 17.63
C ASP A 12 -23.35 41.19 16.28
N VAL A 13 -22.53 40.71 15.34
CA VAL A 13 -22.32 41.40 14.07
C VAL A 13 -23.61 41.36 13.23
N PRO A 14 -24.19 42.53 12.87
CA PRO A 14 -25.37 42.60 12.02
C PRO A 14 -25.15 41.94 10.66
N GLU A 15 -26.20 41.33 10.09
CA GLU A 15 -26.11 40.55 8.85
C GLU A 15 -25.54 41.35 7.67
N ASP A 16 -25.94 42.62 7.55
CA ASP A 16 -25.47 43.59 6.54
C ASP A 16 -23.97 43.91 6.68
N LYS A 17 -23.40 43.74 7.87
CA LYS A 17 -21.98 44.00 8.16
C LYS A 17 -21.09 42.76 8.07
N LYS A 18 -21.67 41.56 8.00
CA LYS A 18 -20.88 40.31 7.97
C LYS A 18 -19.94 40.22 6.76
N VAL A 19 -20.36 40.68 5.58
CA VAL A 19 -19.50 40.68 4.38
C VAL A 19 -18.31 41.66 4.54
N PRO A 20 -18.50 42.95 4.87
CA PRO A 20 -17.38 43.86 5.14
C PRO A 20 -16.43 43.36 6.23
N VAL A 21 -16.96 42.82 7.33
CA VAL A 21 -16.15 42.27 8.43
C VAL A 21 -15.37 41.04 7.96
N PHE A 22 -16.01 40.14 7.20
CA PHE A 22 -15.35 38.97 6.62
C PHE A 22 -14.16 39.36 5.72
N LEU A 23 -14.36 40.33 4.83
CA LEU A 23 -13.32 40.78 3.90
C LEU A 23 -12.11 41.39 4.63
N ASN A 24 -12.32 42.05 5.77
CA ASN A 24 -11.23 42.49 6.64
C ASN A 24 -10.57 41.31 7.39
N PHE A 25 -11.37 40.31 7.79
CA PHE A 25 -10.90 39.17 8.58
C PHE A 25 -9.97 38.22 7.82
N ILE A 26 -10.23 37.96 6.52
CA ILE A 26 -9.48 36.95 5.74
C ILE A 26 -8.05 37.36 5.36
N GLY A 27 -7.68 38.63 5.56
CA GLY A 27 -6.37 39.18 5.22
C GLY A 27 -6.13 39.42 3.72
N GLY A 28 -5.06 40.16 3.41
CA GLY A 28 -4.78 40.67 2.05
C GLY A 28 -4.60 39.59 0.98
N ASN A 29 -3.91 38.49 1.29
CA ASN A 29 -3.67 37.40 0.32
C ASN A 29 -4.97 36.72 -0.12
N SER A 30 -5.81 36.32 0.84
CA SER A 30 -7.11 35.71 0.57
C SER A 30 -8.03 36.66 -0.16
N TYR A 31 -8.00 37.96 0.20
CA TYR A 31 -8.76 38.99 -0.50
C TYR A 31 -8.32 39.17 -1.96
N ALA A 32 -7.02 39.19 -2.24
CA ALA A 32 -6.50 39.30 -3.61
C ALA A 32 -6.93 38.11 -4.48
N ILE A 33 -6.85 36.89 -3.93
CA ILE A 33 -7.37 35.68 -4.58
C ILE A 33 -8.87 35.83 -4.86
N LEU A 34 -9.66 36.21 -3.85
CA LEU A 34 -11.10 36.39 -3.99
C LEU A 34 -11.46 37.44 -5.06
N ARG A 35 -10.71 38.55 -5.13
CA ARG A 35 -10.88 39.59 -6.14
C ARG A 35 -10.61 39.06 -7.55
N SER A 36 -9.60 38.20 -7.71
CA SER A 36 -9.28 37.54 -8.97
C SER A 36 -10.35 36.51 -9.36
N LEU A 37 -10.87 35.74 -8.40
CA LEU A 37 -11.88 34.69 -8.65
C LEU A 37 -13.27 35.25 -9.01
N LEU A 38 -13.57 36.49 -8.62
CA LEU A 38 -14.87 37.13 -8.82
C LEU A 38 -14.91 38.15 -9.96
N ALA A 39 -13.79 38.42 -10.63
CA ALA A 39 -13.76 39.38 -11.73
C ALA A 39 -14.79 39.03 -12.82
N PRO A 40 -15.55 40.00 -13.35
CA PRO A 40 -15.42 41.46 -13.15
C PRO A 40 -16.06 41.99 -11.85
N ASP A 41 -16.91 41.21 -11.18
CA ASP A 41 -17.63 41.61 -9.97
C ASP A 41 -16.70 41.85 -8.77
N THR A 42 -17.17 42.63 -7.78
CA THR A 42 -16.41 42.90 -6.55
C THR A 42 -16.79 41.95 -5.41
N PRO A 43 -15.85 41.55 -4.52
CA PRO A 43 -16.16 40.72 -3.37
C PRO A 43 -17.25 41.30 -2.45
N ILE A 44 -17.31 42.63 -2.29
CA ILE A 44 -18.32 43.29 -1.45
C ILE A 44 -19.74 43.18 -2.01
N SER A 45 -19.90 42.93 -3.32
CA SER A 45 -21.20 42.85 -3.98
C SER A 45 -21.78 41.44 -4.02
N LYS A 46 -21.13 40.45 -3.38
CA LYS A 46 -21.59 39.06 -3.32
C LYS A 46 -21.98 38.69 -1.89
N PRO A 47 -22.99 37.82 -1.71
CA PRO A 47 -23.37 37.36 -0.39
C PRO A 47 -22.25 36.52 0.24
N LEU A 48 -22.17 36.55 1.57
CA LEU A 48 -21.08 35.92 2.33
C LEU A 48 -20.84 34.46 1.93
N HIS A 49 -21.91 33.64 1.81
CA HIS A 49 -21.77 32.23 1.46
C HIS A 49 -21.05 32.00 0.12
N VAL A 50 -21.30 32.83 -0.89
CA VAL A 50 -20.59 32.75 -2.19
C VAL A 50 -19.09 33.03 -2.01
N LEU A 51 -18.74 33.99 -1.16
CA LEU A 51 -17.33 34.32 -0.88
C LEU A 51 -16.63 33.16 -0.18
N VAL A 52 -17.29 32.60 0.84
CA VAL A 52 -16.81 31.42 1.58
C VAL A 52 -16.62 30.23 0.63
N ASP A 53 -17.62 29.97 -0.22
CA ASP A 53 -17.59 28.86 -1.17
C ASP A 53 -16.43 29.01 -2.16
N LYS A 54 -16.21 30.21 -2.71
CA LYS A 54 -15.10 30.46 -3.64
C LYS A 54 -13.73 30.28 -3.00
N LEU A 55 -13.55 30.74 -1.77
CA LEU A 55 -12.30 30.54 -1.03
C LEU A 55 -12.09 29.07 -0.67
N ARG A 56 -13.13 28.38 -0.22
CA ARG A 56 -13.08 26.94 0.05
C ARG A 56 -12.71 26.17 -1.21
N ASP A 57 -13.38 26.42 -2.35
CA ASP A 57 -13.11 25.72 -3.59
C ASP A 57 -11.68 25.98 -4.12
N HIS A 58 -11.09 27.13 -3.78
CA HIS A 58 -9.71 27.47 -4.18
C HIS A 58 -8.65 26.84 -3.27
N PHE A 59 -8.83 26.90 -1.95
CA PHE A 59 -7.85 26.38 -0.98
C PHE A 59 -8.01 24.90 -0.69
N GLU A 60 -9.24 24.40 -0.78
CA GLU A 60 -9.62 23.00 -0.64
C GLU A 60 -10.34 22.54 -1.91
N PRO A 61 -9.65 22.55 -3.07
CA PRO A 61 -10.26 22.08 -4.30
C PRO A 61 -10.72 20.64 -4.08
N LYS A 62 -12.01 20.39 -4.34
CA LYS A 62 -12.56 19.04 -4.28
C LYS A 62 -11.64 18.12 -5.07
N PRO A 63 -11.23 16.96 -4.51
CA PRO A 63 -10.38 16.02 -5.24
C PRO A 63 -10.98 15.78 -6.62
N SER A 64 -10.20 16.08 -7.66
CA SER A 64 -10.68 15.85 -9.02
C SER A 64 -10.99 14.37 -9.15
N ILE A 65 -12.27 14.03 -9.32
CA ILE A 65 -12.72 12.64 -9.51
C ILE A 65 -11.89 11.97 -10.60
N ILE A 66 -11.58 12.70 -11.66
CA ILE A 66 -10.74 12.23 -12.77
C ILE A 66 -9.31 11.94 -12.29
N ALA A 67 -8.72 12.81 -11.47
CA ALA A 67 -7.38 12.58 -10.93
C ALA A 67 -7.34 11.39 -9.96
N GLU A 68 -8.36 11.22 -9.11
CA GLU A 68 -8.46 10.07 -8.20
C GLU A 68 -8.67 8.77 -8.97
N ARG A 69 -9.54 8.77 -9.98
CA ARG A 69 -9.71 7.63 -10.90
C ARG A 69 -8.42 7.31 -11.65
N PHE A 70 -7.67 8.31 -12.09
CA PHE A 70 -6.38 8.12 -12.72
C PHE A 70 -5.38 7.43 -11.78
N LYS A 71 -5.29 7.87 -10.51
CA LYS A 71 -4.46 7.21 -9.49
C LYS A 71 -4.90 5.76 -9.27
N PHE A 72 -6.19 5.51 -9.13
CA PHE A 72 -6.77 4.18 -8.99
C PHE A 72 -6.42 3.28 -10.18
N HIS A 73 -6.65 3.75 -11.41
CA HIS A 73 -6.40 2.95 -12.61
C HIS A 73 -4.92 2.73 -12.92
N ARG A 74 -4.01 3.57 -12.41
CA ARG A 74 -2.55 3.36 -12.53
C ARG A 74 -1.97 2.49 -11.42
N ARG A 75 -2.75 2.14 -10.40
CA ARG A 75 -2.25 1.33 -9.30
C ARG A 75 -2.13 -0.14 -9.74
N ASN A 76 -0.90 -0.64 -9.74
CA ASN A 76 -0.56 -2.06 -9.93
C ASN A 76 0.16 -2.58 -8.68
N GLN A 77 0.03 -3.88 -8.39
CA GLN A 77 0.70 -4.54 -7.26
C GLN A 77 2.21 -4.30 -7.33
N THR A 78 2.76 -3.79 -6.23
CA THR A 78 4.20 -3.48 -6.13
C THR A 78 5.01 -4.73 -5.83
N SER A 79 6.33 -4.67 -6.01
CA SER A 79 7.20 -5.82 -5.73
C SER A 79 7.22 -6.13 -4.23
N GLY A 80 6.94 -7.38 -3.87
CA GLY A 80 6.90 -7.83 -2.47
C GLY A 80 5.60 -7.48 -1.72
N GLU A 81 4.66 -6.79 -2.36
CA GLU A 81 3.34 -6.52 -1.79
C GLU A 81 2.45 -7.77 -1.87
N SER A 82 1.80 -8.13 -0.76
CA SER A 82 0.84 -9.23 -0.74
C SER A 82 -0.47 -8.86 -1.45
N ILE A 83 -1.20 -9.86 -1.91
CA ILE A 83 -2.51 -9.68 -2.54
C ILE A 83 -3.49 -8.98 -1.59
N ALA A 84 -3.45 -9.32 -0.29
CA ALA A 84 -4.29 -8.68 0.73
C ALA A 84 -3.98 -7.18 0.90
N ALA A 85 -2.71 -6.80 0.91
CA ALA A 85 -2.31 -5.39 0.98
C ALA A 85 -2.70 -4.62 -0.29
N TYR A 86 -2.52 -5.25 -1.46
CA TYR A 86 -2.87 -4.65 -2.74
C TYR A 86 -4.37 -4.32 -2.84
N ILE A 87 -5.25 -5.26 -2.49
CA ILE A 87 -6.70 -5.00 -2.55
C ILE A 87 -7.15 -3.97 -1.51
N ALA A 88 -6.52 -3.95 -0.32
CA ALA A 88 -6.80 -2.94 0.69
C ALA A 88 -6.47 -1.53 0.16
N GLU A 89 -5.36 -1.38 -0.54
CA GLU A 89 -4.96 -0.10 -1.13
C GLU A 89 -5.88 0.32 -2.29
N LEU A 90 -6.30 -0.63 -3.15
CA LEU A 90 -7.30 -0.33 -4.19
C LEU A 90 -8.63 0.14 -3.59
N ARG A 91 -9.10 -0.50 -2.52
CA ARG A 91 -10.31 -0.09 -1.79
C ARG A 91 -10.13 1.30 -1.16
N ARG A 92 -8.95 1.60 -0.62
CA ARG A 92 -8.64 2.92 -0.06
C ARG A 92 -8.71 4.02 -1.13
N LEU A 93 -8.18 3.77 -2.32
CA LEU A 93 -8.20 4.72 -3.44
C LEU A 93 -9.61 4.90 -4.02
N SER A 94 -10.43 3.84 -4.08
CA SER A 94 -11.75 3.90 -4.69
C SER A 94 -12.73 4.81 -3.94
N VAL A 95 -12.54 5.03 -2.64
CA VAL A 95 -13.39 5.92 -1.80
C VAL A 95 -13.52 7.32 -2.38
N ARG A 96 -12.47 7.85 -3.02
CA ARG A 96 -12.44 9.21 -3.58
C ARG A 96 -12.75 9.27 -5.07
N CYS A 97 -12.97 8.12 -5.71
CA CYS A 97 -13.16 8.01 -7.15
C CYS A 97 -14.60 8.26 -7.61
N GLY A 98 -15.55 8.43 -6.68
CA GLY A 98 -16.96 8.65 -7.00
C GLY A 98 -17.54 7.56 -7.91
N PHE A 99 -17.17 6.31 -7.68
CA PHE A 99 -17.77 5.18 -8.41
C PHE A 99 -19.19 4.93 -7.87
N PRO A 100 -20.19 4.69 -8.74
CA PRO A 100 -21.50 4.21 -8.31
C PRO A 100 -21.38 2.92 -7.49
N ARG A 101 -22.27 2.74 -6.50
CA ARG A 101 -22.21 1.59 -5.58
C ARG A 101 -22.34 0.26 -6.32
N ASP A 102 -23.23 0.21 -7.30
CA ASP A 102 -23.51 -0.92 -8.18
C ASP A 102 -22.37 -1.24 -9.15
N TYR A 103 -21.45 -0.29 -9.39
CA TYR A 103 -20.31 -0.47 -10.30
C TYR A 103 -18.95 -0.59 -9.59
N LEU A 104 -18.93 -0.38 -8.27
CA LEU A 104 -17.70 -0.37 -7.48
C LEU A 104 -16.99 -1.73 -7.49
N ASP A 105 -17.73 -2.82 -7.33
CA ASP A 105 -17.15 -4.16 -7.28
C ASP A 105 -16.60 -4.60 -8.63
N ASP A 106 -17.28 -4.29 -9.74
CA ASP A 106 -16.76 -4.54 -11.08
C ASP A 106 -15.48 -3.76 -11.34
N THR A 107 -15.45 -2.48 -10.97
CA THR A 107 -14.27 -1.63 -11.13
C THR A 107 -13.09 -2.12 -10.30
N LEU A 108 -13.34 -2.54 -9.05
CA LEU A 108 -12.34 -3.13 -8.18
C LEU A 108 -11.82 -4.45 -8.75
N ARG A 109 -12.71 -5.32 -9.23
CA ARG A 109 -12.35 -6.62 -9.83
C ARG A 109 -11.43 -6.41 -11.03
N ASP A 110 -11.84 -5.55 -11.96
CA ASP A 110 -11.13 -5.35 -13.23
C ASP A 110 -9.73 -4.77 -12.96
N ARG A 111 -9.62 -3.74 -12.10
CA ARG A 111 -8.32 -3.16 -11.72
C ARG A 111 -7.46 -4.13 -10.92
N PHE A 112 -8.07 -4.91 -10.02
CA PHE A 112 -7.39 -5.94 -9.26
C PHE A 112 -6.75 -6.95 -10.21
N VAL A 113 -7.53 -7.58 -11.09
CA VAL A 113 -7.04 -8.57 -12.06
C VAL A 113 -5.96 -7.98 -12.96
N CYS A 114 -6.19 -6.82 -13.58
CA CYS A 114 -5.23 -6.20 -14.49
C CYS A 114 -3.93 -5.75 -13.82
N GLY A 115 -3.95 -5.45 -12.52
CA GLY A 115 -2.78 -4.95 -11.80
C GLY A 115 -2.06 -5.99 -10.94
N LEU A 116 -2.51 -7.25 -10.92
CA LEU A 116 -1.78 -8.34 -10.27
C LEU A 116 -0.41 -8.54 -10.91
N ARG A 117 0.61 -8.73 -10.05
CA ARG A 117 1.99 -8.97 -10.50
C ARG A 117 2.25 -10.42 -10.92
N SER A 118 1.54 -11.37 -10.31
CA SER A 118 1.67 -12.79 -10.66
C SER A 118 0.87 -13.11 -11.91
N GLU A 119 1.55 -13.25 -13.05
CA GLU A 119 0.92 -13.62 -14.32
C GLU A 119 0.23 -14.99 -14.25
N SER A 120 0.71 -15.91 -13.41
CA SER A 120 0.04 -17.19 -13.20
C SER A 120 -1.33 -17.02 -12.57
N ILE A 121 -1.43 -16.20 -11.52
CA ILE A 121 -2.71 -15.92 -10.85
C ILE A 121 -3.62 -15.14 -11.79
N GLN A 122 -3.09 -14.10 -12.46
CA GLN A 122 -3.85 -13.30 -13.41
C GLN A 122 -4.47 -14.16 -14.52
N ARG A 123 -3.70 -15.06 -15.14
CA ARG A 123 -4.23 -15.98 -16.18
C ARG A 123 -5.35 -16.88 -15.66
N GLN A 124 -5.23 -17.39 -14.44
CA GLN A 124 -6.27 -18.24 -13.85
C GLN A 124 -7.55 -17.48 -13.49
N LEU A 125 -7.46 -16.19 -13.18
CA LEU A 125 -8.62 -15.32 -12.97
C LEU A 125 -9.28 -14.96 -14.30
N LEU A 126 -8.49 -14.64 -15.33
CA LEU A 126 -9.02 -14.32 -16.67
C LEU A 126 -9.71 -15.51 -17.37
N ALA A 127 -9.43 -16.73 -16.93
CA ALA A 127 -10.08 -17.94 -17.44
C ALA A 127 -11.47 -18.21 -16.83
N GLU A 128 -11.86 -17.49 -15.76
CA GLU A 128 -13.18 -17.62 -15.16
C GLU A 128 -14.24 -16.88 -15.98
N LYS A 129 -15.35 -17.57 -16.28
CA LYS A 129 -16.45 -17.02 -17.08
C LYS A 129 -17.25 -15.97 -16.31
N ASP A 130 -17.58 -16.26 -15.06
CA ASP A 130 -18.46 -15.46 -14.22
C ASP A 130 -17.72 -14.99 -12.96
N LEU A 131 -16.66 -14.20 -13.18
CA LEU A 131 -15.78 -13.74 -12.10
C LEU A 131 -16.40 -12.57 -11.32
N THR A 132 -16.57 -12.73 -10.01
CA THR A 132 -16.98 -11.66 -9.09
C THR A 132 -15.77 -11.11 -8.34
N MET A 133 -15.87 -9.91 -7.77
CA MET A 133 -14.79 -9.37 -6.92
C MET A 133 -14.45 -10.30 -5.74
N THR A 134 -15.47 -10.87 -5.10
CA THR A 134 -15.30 -11.80 -3.97
C THR A 134 -14.59 -13.08 -4.39
N SER A 135 -15.08 -13.75 -5.45
CA SER A 135 -14.46 -14.99 -5.94
C SER A 135 -13.05 -14.76 -6.51
N ALA A 136 -12.80 -13.61 -7.12
CA ALA A 136 -11.46 -13.23 -7.58
C ALA A 136 -10.47 -13.10 -6.43
N LEU A 137 -10.87 -12.43 -5.34
CA LEU A 137 -10.01 -12.22 -4.18
C LEU A 137 -9.71 -13.55 -3.47
N GLU A 138 -10.73 -14.36 -3.22
CA GLU A 138 -10.58 -15.67 -2.57
C GLU A 138 -9.63 -16.59 -3.35
N LYS A 139 -9.87 -16.75 -4.66
CA LYS A 139 -9.02 -17.56 -5.53
C LYS A 139 -7.58 -17.04 -5.56
N ALA A 140 -7.39 -15.73 -5.64
CA ALA A 140 -6.07 -15.12 -5.66
C ALA A 140 -5.30 -15.35 -4.35
N LEU A 141 -5.94 -15.19 -3.19
CA LEU A 141 -5.34 -15.45 -1.88
C LEU A 141 -4.94 -16.92 -1.71
N ASN A 142 -5.82 -17.84 -2.11
CA ASN A 142 -5.54 -19.28 -2.06
C ASN A 142 -4.34 -19.66 -2.93
N LEU A 143 -4.22 -19.08 -4.13
CA LEU A 143 -3.09 -19.31 -5.02
C LEU A 143 -1.79 -18.69 -4.49
N GLU A 144 -1.84 -17.52 -3.87
CA GLU A 144 -0.68 -16.92 -3.21
C GLU A 144 -0.17 -17.78 -2.05
N ALA A 145 -1.09 -18.31 -1.24
CA ALA A 145 -0.77 -19.24 -0.16
C ALA A 145 -0.15 -20.54 -0.69
N ALA A 146 -0.79 -21.19 -1.65
CA ALA A 146 -0.28 -22.42 -2.27
C ALA A 146 1.11 -22.21 -2.90
N HIS A 147 1.35 -21.06 -3.54
CA HIS A 147 2.67 -20.73 -4.07
C HIS A 147 3.72 -20.64 -2.96
N ARG A 148 3.41 -19.94 -1.87
CA ARG A 148 4.31 -19.78 -0.72
C ARG A 148 4.65 -21.13 -0.09
N ASP A 149 3.65 -21.97 0.13
CA ASP A 149 3.82 -23.29 0.73
C ASP A 149 4.67 -24.20 -0.15
N ALA A 150 4.44 -24.19 -1.47
CA ALA A 150 5.25 -24.95 -2.42
C ALA A 150 6.73 -24.53 -2.42
N GLN A 151 7.05 -23.25 -2.20
CA GLN A 151 8.45 -22.80 -2.09
C GLN A 151 9.10 -23.31 -0.80
N VAL A 152 8.37 -23.32 0.32
CA VAL A 152 8.87 -23.87 1.58
C VAL A 152 9.18 -25.37 1.44
N MET A 153 8.30 -26.13 0.80
CA MET A 153 8.50 -27.57 0.56
C MET A 153 9.73 -27.85 -0.31
N LYS A 154 9.94 -27.08 -1.39
CA LYS A 154 11.12 -27.22 -2.26
C LYS A 154 12.43 -26.86 -1.54
N GLY A 155 12.40 -25.89 -0.62
CA GLY A 155 13.56 -25.49 0.18
C GLY A 155 14.00 -26.52 1.22
N GLN A 156 13.18 -27.54 1.52
CA GLN A 156 13.50 -28.58 2.51
C GLN A 156 14.09 -29.87 1.91
N THR A 157 14.23 -29.98 0.58
CA THR A 157 14.60 -31.24 -0.09
C THR A 157 16.09 -31.38 -0.46
N THR A 158 17.02 -31.18 0.48
CA THR A 158 18.41 -31.66 0.33
C THR A 158 19.01 -32.14 1.65
N LEU A 159 18.59 -33.32 2.11
CA LEU A 159 19.47 -34.17 2.91
C LEU A 159 19.77 -35.43 2.08
N PRO A 160 21.04 -35.81 1.87
CA PRO A 160 21.36 -37.04 1.15
C PRO A 160 20.83 -38.22 1.96
N VAL A 161 19.84 -38.92 1.42
CA VAL A 161 19.42 -40.22 1.96
C VAL A 161 20.58 -41.18 1.73
N GLY A 162 21.29 -41.52 2.81
CA GLY A 162 22.36 -42.51 2.78
C GLY A 162 21.86 -43.82 2.19
N HIS A 163 22.58 -44.32 1.20
CA HIS A 163 22.33 -45.60 0.55
C HIS A 163 22.46 -46.72 1.59
N ILE A 164 21.35 -47.32 2.02
CA ILE A 164 21.36 -48.53 2.84
C ILE A 164 21.54 -49.71 1.89
N GLU A 165 22.80 -50.12 1.70
CA GLU A 165 23.11 -51.39 1.04
C GLU A 165 22.70 -52.55 1.96
N ASN A 166 21.75 -53.33 1.47
CA ASN A 166 21.24 -54.52 2.12
C ASN A 166 22.24 -55.66 1.87
N ARG A 167 22.99 -56.10 2.89
CA ARG A 167 23.83 -57.30 2.81
C ARG A 167 23.49 -58.28 3.93
N SER A 168 22.58 -59.18 3.61
CA SER A 168 22.40 -60.45 4.31
C SER A 168 23.57 -61.39 4.00
N THR A 169 24.25 -61.91 5.01
CA THR A 169 24.68 -63.33 5.12
C THR A 169 25.38 -63.56 6.47
N ALA A 170 25.23 -64.79 6.97
CA ALA A 170 25.30 -65.18 8.37
C ALA A 170 26.70 -65.45 8.95
N SER A 171 26.75 -65.38 10.29
CA SER A 171 27.50 -66.21 11.25
C SER A 171 29.02 -66.40 11.10
N ALA A 172 29.78 -65.90 12.10
CA ALA A 172 30.60 -66.75 12.98
C ALA A 172 31.18 -65.95 14.17
N SER A 173 31.15 -66.61 15.32
CA SER A 173 31.60 -66.19 16.64
C SER A 173 33.13 -66.18 16.78
N GLN A 174 33.70 -65.26 17.58
CA GLN A 174 34.57 -65.53 18.75
C GLN A 174 35.57 -64.38 19.09
N THR A 175 35.57 -64.06 20.39
CA THR A 175 36.71 -63.73 21.28
C THR A 175 37.49 -62.41 21.15
N SER A 176 37.28 -61.57 22.19
CA SER A 176 38.28 -60.88 23.05
C SER A 176 39.67 -60.52 22.50
N ASN A 177 40.07 -59.24 22.60
CA ASN A 177 40.88 -58.74 23.72
C ASN A 177 41.24 -57.24 23.62
N THR A 178 41.18 -56.59 24.80
CA THR A 178 42.08 -55.54 25.34
C THR A 178 42.69 -54.41 24.48
N SER A 179 42.44 -53.20 25.00
CA SER A 179 43.42 -52.18 25.43
C SER A 179 43.74 -50.95 24.56
N ARG A 180 43.48 -49.80 25.20
CA ARG A 180 44.35 -48.62 25.42
C ARG A 180 44.92 -47.85 24.22
N GLY A 181 44.68 -46.53 24.26
CA GLY A 181 45.51 -45.50 23.61
C GLY A 181 44.65 -44.34 23.10
N ARG A 182 44.26 -43.38 23.94
CA ARG A 182 45.00 -42.17 24.34
C ARG A 182 45.16 -41.14 23.21
N ALA A 183 44.43 -40.02 23.38
CA ALA A 183 44.84 -38.62 23.16
C ALA A 183 45.28 -38.21 21.73
N GLN A 184 45.28 -36.97 21.28
CA GLN A 184 44.83 -35.66 21.75
C GLN A 184 45.01 -34.71 20.55
N SER A 185 44.21 -33.66 20.52
CA SER A 185 44.58 -32.28 20.14
C SER A 185 45.19 -31.96 18.77
N SER A 186 44.58 -31.00 18.07
CA SER A 186 45.03 -29.59 17.97
C SER A 186 44.10 -28.89 16.97
N ARG A 187 43.34 -27.83 17.32
CA ARG A 187 43.70 -26.42 17.58
C ARG A 187 44.51 -25.73 16.48
N GLY A 188 43.84 -24.78 15.81
CA GLY A 188 44.39 -23.60 15.11
C GLY A 188 43.25 -22.97 14.29
N ARG A 189 42.54 -21.90 14.65
CA ARG A 189 42.87 -20.50 14.99
C ARG A 189 43.68 -19.74 13.93
N GLY A 190 43.00 -18.82 13.24
CA GLY A 190 43.51 -17.62 12.56
C GLY A 190 42.33 -16.99 11.80
N ARG A 191 41.63 -15.92 12.23
CA ARG A 191 41.96 -14.51 12.53
C ARG A 191 42.61 -13.71 11.37
N GLY A 192 41.89 -12.67 10.94
CA GLY A 192 42.32 -11.50 10.16
C GLY A 192 41.12 -11.04 9.31
N ARG A 193 40.35 -9.96 9.55
CA ARG A 193 40.55 -8.55 9.95
C ARG A 193 41.33 -7.70 8.93
N SER A 194 40.61 -6.86 8.18
CA SER A 194 40.94 -5.49 7.75
C SER A 194 39.77 -4.98 6.87
N VAL A 195 38.97 -3.93 7.12
CA VAL A 195 39.16 -2.50 7.49
C VAL A 195 39.27 -1.55 6.27
N ARG A 196 38.48 -0.44 6.35
CA ARG A 196 38.50 0.86 5.62
C ARG A 196 37.94 0.87 4.18
N GLY A 197 37.31 1.94 3.70
CA GLY A 197 37.05 3.32 4.17
C GLY A 197 35.92 3.91 3.31
N GLY A 198 35.17 4.95 3.74
CA GLY A 198 35.38 6.36 3.34
C GLY A 198 35.05 6.60 1.85
N ALA A 199 34.24 7.55 1.38
CA ALA A 199 33.83 8.82 1.95
C ALA A 199 32.75 9.50 1.06
N THR A 200 32.18 10.56 1.63
CA THR A 200 31.79 11.86 1.04
C THR A 200 30.49 12.06 0.27
N CYS A 201 29.81 13.11 0.75
CA CYS A 201 28.66 13.85 0.27
C CYS A 201 28.90 14.59 -1.05
N TYR A 202 27.81 14.79 -1.78
CA TYR A 202 27.37 16.07 -2.36
C TYR A 202 25.86 16.16 -2.17
#